data_AF-A0A834KKQ8-F1
#
_entry.id   AF-A0A834KKQ8-F1
#
_cell.length_a   1.000
_cell.length_b   1.000
_cell.length_c   1.000
_cell.angle_alpha   90.00
_cell.angle_beta   90.00
_cell.angle_gamma   90.00
#
_symmetry.space_group_name_H-M   'P 1'
#
loop_
_entity.id
_entity.type
_entity.pdbx_description
1 polymer ?
#
loop_
_entity_poly.entity_id
_entity_poly.type
_entity_poly.pdbx_seq_one_letter_code
_entity_poly.pdbx_strand_id
1 'polypeptide(L)'
;MKLLAFAGSVATLLADEDWNVPTSLQKECSSKCPNLDLNQNRTEDSSPEVGCGVRCKVEQCTKGCEAWAQALDMSCQTVCNGTQELLPPKELYCVLGCHDALNRYFQQLKES
;
A
#
# COMPACT_ATOMS: atom_id res chain seq x y z
N MET A 1 -44.12 -40.71 -12.68
CA MET A 1 -43.52 -39.43 -12.25
C MET A 1 -42.02 -39.53 -12.42
N LYS A 2 -41.43 -38.73 -13.31
CA LYS A 2 -39.99 -38.74 -13.62
C LYS A 2 -39.56 -37.27 -13.59
N LEU A 3 -39.00 -36.86 -12.46
CA LEU A 3 -38.46 -35.52 -12.21
C LEU A 3 -37.01 -35.53 -12.67
N LEU A 4 -36.65 -34.81 -13.74
CA LEU A 4 -35.25 -34.44 -13.98
C LEU A 4 -35.15 -33.08 -14.69
N ALA A 5 -34.69 -32.12 -13.88
CA ALA A 5 -33.78 -31.00 -14.14
C ALA A 5 -34.03 -30.04 -15.32
N PHE A 6 -34.38 -28.79 -14.96
CA PHE A 6 -34.17 -27.61 -15.79
C PHE A 6 -32.67 -27.38 -15.98
N ALA A 7 -32.19 -27.45 -17.22
CA ALA A 7 -30.88 -26.93 -17.61
C ALA A 7 -31.00 -25.42 -17.86
N GLY A 8 -30.77 -24.61 -16.83
CA GLY A 8 -30.62 -23.17 -16.96
C GLY A 8 -29.16 -22.82 -17.19
N SER A 9 -28.77 -22.59 -18.44
CA SER A 9 -27.47 -22.01 -18.78
C SER A 9 -27.61 -20.49 -18.89
N VAL A 10 -27.35 -19.77 -17.80
CA VAL A 10 -27.08 -18.34 -17.87
C VAL A 10 -25.57 -18.17 -17.91
N ALA A 11 -25.03 -17.95 -19.10
CA ALA A 11 -23.67 -17.48 -19.26
C ALA A 11 -23.59 -16.07 -18.66
N THR A 12 -23.08 -15.95 -17.45
CA THR A 12 -22.66 -14.68 -16.89
C THR A 12 -21.45 -14.20 -17.67
N LEU A 13 -21.69 -13.25 -18.57
CA LEU A 13 -20.67 -12.36 -19.14
C LEU A 13 -20.07 -11.58 -17.97
N LEU A 14 -18.97 -12.08 -17.40
CA LEU A 14 -18.08 -11.22 -16.63
C LEU A 14 -17.20 -10.53 -17.67
N ALA A 15 -17.52 -9.25 -17.90
CA ALA A 15 -16.62 -8.34 -18.55
C ALA A 15 -15.29 -8.38 -17.78
N ASP A 16 -14.19 -8.60 -18.51
CA ASP A 16 -12.85 -8.23 -18.08
C ASP A 16 -12.86 -6.72 -17.75
N GLU A 17 -13.19 -6.38 -16.51
CA GLU A 17 -12.72 -5.13 -15.93
C GLU A 17 -11.22 -5.28 -15.72
N ASP A 18 -10.49 -4.78 -16.71
CA ASP A 18 -9.06 -4.55 -16.72
C ASP A 18 -8.65 -3.78 -15.46
N TRP A 19 -8.27 -4.51 -14.40
CA TRP A 19 -7.68 -3.96 -13.17
C TRP A 19 -6.28 -3.40 -13.44
N ASN A 20 -6.18 -2.35 -14.26
CA ASN A 20 -4.96 -1.54 -14.46
C ASN A 20 -4.80 -0.44 -13.39
N VAL A 21 -5.35 -0.69 -12.20
CA VAL A 21 -5.42 0.24 -11.06
C VAL A 21 -4.12 0.36 -10.25
N PRO A 22 -3.24 -0.67 -10.12
CA PRO A 22 -2.05 -0.56 -9.25
C PRO A 22 -1.04 0.50 -9.72
N THR A 23 -0.84 0.60 -11.04
CA THR A 23 0.19 1.48 -11.61
C THR A 23 -0.19 2.96 -11.60
N SER A 24 -1.49 3.29 -11.69
CA SER A 24 -1.95 4.69 -11.62
C SER A 24 -1.85 5.24 -10.20
N LEU A 25 -2.26 4.45 -9.20
CA LEU A 25 -2.16 4.79 -7.78
C LEU A 25 -0.72 4.94 -7.30
N GLN A 26 0.17 4.03 -7.73
CA GLN A 26 1.60 4.13 -7.43
C GLN A 26 2.22 5.43 -7.98
N LYS A 27 1.88 5.80 -9.23
CA LYS A 27 2.36 7.02 -9.87
C LYS A 27 1.83 8.27 -9.17
N GLU A 28 0.56 8.27 -8.80
CA GLU A 28 -0.04 9.37 -8.05
C GLU A 28 0.64 9.55 -6.67
N CYS A 29 0.78 8.46 -5.91
CA CYS A 29 1.49 8.49 -4.62
C CYS A 29 2.92 9.01 -4.78
N SER A 30 3.67 8.46 -5.75
CA SER A 30 5.08 8.83 -5.97
C SER A 30 5.25 10.30 -6.40
N SER A 31 4.27 10.86 -7.13
CA SER A 31 4.27 12.26 -7.54
C SER A 31 4.19 13.25 -6.36
N LYS A 32 3.71 12.79 -5.20
CA LYS A 32 3.64 13.61 -3.98
C LYS A 32 4.94 13.58 -3.18
N CYS A 33 5.83 12.61 -3.41
CA CYS A 33 7.08 12.48 -2.67
C CYS A 33 8.03 13.70 -2.76
N PRO A 34 8.20 14.38 -3.90
CA PRO A 34 9.01 15.61 -3.97
C PRO A 34 8.40 16.78 -3.20
N ASN A 35 7.08 16.75 -2.96
CA ASN A 35 6.31 17.78 -2.25
C ASN A 35 6.09 17.45 -0.78
N LEU A 36 6.69 16.37 -0.25
CA LEU A 36 6.68 16.12 1.18
C LEU A 36 7.30 17.35 1.83
N ASP A 37 6.59 17.99 2.78
CA ASP A 37 7.12 19.15 3.49
C ASP A 37 8.26 18.68 4.41
N LEU A 38 9.47 18.61 3.86
CA LEU A 38 10.68 18.12 4.53
C LEU A 38 11.16 19.08 5.63
N ASN A 39 10.50 20.25 5.74
CA ASN A 39 10.77 21.33 6.66
C ASN A 39 9.72 21.46 7.77
N GLN A 40 9.23 20.34 8.33
CA GLN A 40 8.80 20.39 9.72
C GLN A 40 10.03 20.62 10.61
N ASN A 41 10.37 21.90 10.73
CA ASN A 41 11.25 22.61 11.64
C ASN A 41 11.56 21.87 12.96
N ARG A 42 12.36 20.80 12.88
CA ARG A 42 13.28 20.39 13.94
C ARG A 42 14.67 20.74 13.46
N THR A 43 15.06 21.97 13.75
CA THR A 43 16.43 22.37 13.97
C THR A 43 17.07 21.31 14.86
N GLU A 44 17.91 20.45 14.31
CA GLU A 44 19.03 19.79 15.01
C GLU A 44 19.78 18.92 14.01
N ASP A 45 20.71 19.58 13.33
CA ASP A 45 21.78 18.98 12.54
C ASP A 45 22.88 18.40 13.47
N SER A 46 22.51 17.88 14.64
CA SER A 46 23.48 17.44 15.67
C SER A 46 22.92 16.46 16.71
N SER A 47 22.17 15.45 16.29
CA SER A 47 22.07 14.20 17.08
C SER A 47 22.76 13.08 16.29
N PRO A 48 23.69 12.31 16.89
CA PRO A 48 24.26 11.12 16.26
C PRO A 48 23.26 9.95 16.16
N GLU A 49 21.96 10.21 16.38
CA GLU A 49 20.86 9.27 16.16
C GLU A 49 20.20 9.46 14.77
N VAL A 50 20.65 8.63 13.82
CA VAL A 50 19.81 7.89 12.84
C VAL A 50 18.74 8.65 12.01
N GLY A 51 19.03 9.87 11.56
CA GLY A 51 18.15 10.64 10.67
C GLY A 51 18.47 10.49 9.16
N CYS A 52 17.45 10.25 8.35
CA CYS A 52 17.50 10.19 6.88
C CYS A 52 17.40 11.62 6.29
N GLY A 53 18.37 12.06 5.48
CA GLY A 53 18.37 13.39 4.82
C GLY A 53 17.32 13.53 3.70
N VAL A 54 17.16 14.73 3.14
CA VAL A 54 16.12 15.06 2.11
C VAL A 54 16.02 14.01 0.99
N ARG A 55 17.14 13.69 0.34
CA ARG A 55 17.16 12.71 -0.76
C ARG A 55 16.72 11.32 -0.28
N CYS A 56 17.22 10.89 0.88
CA CYS A 56 16.83 9.64 1.49
C CYS A 56 15.33 9.63 1.81
N LYS A 57 14.74 10.74 2.30
CA LYS A 57 13.31 10.83 2.60
C LYS A 57 12.45 10.69 1.33
N VAL A 58 12.86 11.32 0.23
CA VAL A 58 12.19 11.14 -1.07
C VAL A 58 12.29 9.69 -1.54
N GLU A 59 13.48 9.08 -1.46
CA GLU A 59 13.68 7.67 -1.83
C GLU A 59 12.83 6.72 -0.97
N GLN A 60 12.74 6.94 0.35
CA GLN A 60 11.90 6.14 1.24
C GLN A 60 10.41 6.36 0.97
N CYS A 61 9.99 7.58 0.62
CA CYS A 61 8.63 7.84 0.20
C CYS A 61 8.28 7.06 -1.07
N THR A 62 9.12 7.11 -2.10
CA THR A 62 8.90 6.36 -3.34
C THR A 62 8.80 4.87 -3.05
N LYS A 63 9.74 4.29 -2.29
CA LYS A 63 9.69 2.88 -1.89
C LYS A 63 8.42 2.53 -1.12
N GLY A 64 7.98 3.43 -0.23
CA GLY A 64 6.71 3.29 0.49
C GLY A 64 5.50 3.26 -0.43
N CYS A 65 5.45 4.12 -1.45
CA CYS A 65 4.39 4.11 -2.47
C CYS A 65 4.36 2.82 -3.29
N GLU A 66 5.53 2.28 -3.66
CA GLU A 66 5.62 0.99 -4.37
C GLU A 66 5.12 -0.16 -3.50
N ALA A 67 5.59 -0.21 -2.25
CA ALA A 67 5.18 -1.21 -1.28
C ALA A 67 3.67 -1.13 -0.99
N TRP A 68 3.14 0.08 -0.81
CA TRP A 68 1.72 0.30 -0.58
C TRP A 68 0.87 -0.16 -1.77
N ALA A 69 1.29 0.15 -3.00
CA ALA A 69 0.59 -0.31 -4.20
C ALA A 69 0.57 -1.85 -4.30
N GLN A 70 1.70 -2.51 -4.01
CA GLN A 70 1.76 -3.98 -3.95
C GLN A 70 0.85 -4.55 -2.85
N ALA A 71 0.75 -3.86 -1.72
CA ALA A 71 -0.07 -4.27 -0.59
C ALA A 71 -1.58 -4.13 -0.83
N LEU A 72 -2.02 -3.48 -1.91
CA LEU A 72 -3.44 -3.48 -2.33
C LEU A 72 -3.85 -4.84 -2.89
N ASP A 73 -2.95 -5.50 -3.62
CA ASP A 73 -3.18 -6.82 -4.22
C ASP A 73 -2.67 -7.97 -3.32
N MET A 74 -1.76 -7.65 -2.40
CA MET A 74 -1.12 -8.59 -1.47
C MET A 74 -1.45 -8.23 -0.01
N SER A 75 -0.66 -8.75 0.94
CA SER A 75 -0.78 -8.36 2.36
C SER A 75 0.42 -7.53 2.82
N CYS A 76 0.22 -6.68 3.83
CA CYS A 76 1.31 -5.92 4.46
C CYS A 76 2.40 -6.83 5.02
N GLN A 77 2.03 -8.00 5.55
CA GLN A 77 2.97 -9.02 6.03
C GLN A 77 3.85 -9.50 4.88
N THR A 78 3.29 -9.79 3.71
CA THR A 78 4.07 -10.26 2.56
C THR A 78 5.00 -9.16 2.03
N VAL A 79 4.49 -7.94 1.85
CA VAL A 79 5.28 -6.81 1.33
C VAL A 79 6.43 -6.44 2.27
N CYS A 80 6.22 -6.55 3.58
CA CYS A 80 7.20 -6.22 4.59
C CYS A 80 8.05 -7.42 5.07
N ASN A 81 7.94 -8.59 4.45
CA ASN A 81 8.57 -9.84 4.88
C ASN A 81 8.27 -10.22 6.35
N GLY A 82 7.10 -9.81 6.87
CA GLY A 82 6.67 -10.14 8.22
C GLY A 82 6.15 -11.57 8.32
N THR A 83 7.05 -12.54 8.50
CA THR A 83 6.73 -13.97 8.51
C THR A 83 6.62 -14.59 9.92
N GLN A 84 6.80 -13.81 10.98
CA GLN A 84 6.92 -14.31 12.37
C GLN A 84 6.01 -13.53 13.33
N GLU A 85 5.69 -14.14 14.48
CA GLU A 85 4.88 -13.52 15.55
C GLU A 85 5.62 -12.33 16.20
N LEU A 86 6.95 -12.43 16.31
CA LEU A 86 7.83 -11.35 16.75
C LEU A 86 8.66 -10.85 15.57
N LEU A 87 8.28 -9.66 15.08
CA LEU A 87 8.96 -9.03 13.96
C LEU A 87 10.20 -8.25 14.42
N PRO A 88 11.33 -8.32 13.70
CA PRO A 88 12.42 -7.38 13.91
C PRO A 88 11.93 -5.95 13.69
N PRO A 89 12.54 -4.94 14.34
CA PRO A 89 12.02 -3.56 14.34
C PRO A 89 11.70 -3.02 12.95
N LYS A 90 12.57 -3.27 11.96
CA LYS A 90 12.37 -2.83 10.57
C LYS A 90 11.08 -3.38 9.96
N GLU A 91 10.83 -4.68 10.10
CA GLU A 91 9.64 -5.34 9.54
C GLU A 91 8.39 -4.90 10.30
N LEU A 92 8.49 -4.76 11.63
CA LEU A 92 7.41 -4.25 12.47
C LEU A 92 6.95 -2.85 12.03
N TYR A 93 7.89 -1.90 11.88
CA TYR A 93 7.56 -0.55 11.46
C TYR A 93 7.02 -0.50 10.02
N CYS A 94 7.51 -1.37 9.14
CA CYS A 94 6.97 -1.51 7.80
C CYS A 94 5.50 -1.97 7.83
N VAL A 95 5.20 -3.07 8.54
CA VAL A 95 3.85 -3.64 8.62
C VAL A 95 2.86 -2.63 9.23
N LEU A 96 3.27 -1.94 10.30
CA LEU A 96 2.45 -0.92 10.95
C LEU A 96 2.12 0.23 10.00
N GLY A 97 3.13 0.78 9.30
CA GLY A 97 2.93 1.86 8.34
C GLY A 97 2.08 1.45 7.14
N CYS A 98 2.28 0.23 6.65
CA CYS A 98 1.47 -0.34 5.57
C CYS A 98 -0.01 -0.44 5.96
N HIS A 99 -0.31 -0.99 7.15
CA HIS A 99 -1.68 -1.10 7.63
C HIS A 99 -2.35 0.26 7.83
N ASP A 100 -1.64 1.26 8.38
CA ASP A 100 -2.18 2.62 8.50
C ASP A 100 -2.51 3.21 7.12
N ALA A 101 -1.62 3.07 6.14
CA ALA A 101 -1.82 3.57 4.77
C ALA A 101 -3.01 2.88 4.07
N LEU A 102 -3.09 1.55 4.12
CA LEU A 102 -4.22 0.80 3.57
C LEU A 102 -5.53 1.18 4.25
N ASN A 103 -5.54 1.29 5.58
CA ASN A 103 -6.75 1.66 6.30
C ASN A 103 -7.24 3.05 5.87
N ARG A 104 -6.35 4.06 5.77
CA ARG A 104 -6.71 5.39 5.26
C ARG A 104 -7.29 5.34 3.86
N TYR A 105 -6.66 4.58 2.96
CA TYR A 105 -7.15 4.40 1.60
C TYR A 105 -8.57 3.82 1.58
N PHE A 106 -8.81 2.73 2.31
CA PHE A 106 -10.14 2.13 2.39
C PHE A 106 -11.18 3.00 3.10
N GLN A 107 -10.77 3.87 4.03
CA GLN A 107 -11.68 4.87 4.60
C GLN A 107 -12.06 5.93 3.56
N GLN A 108 -11.11 6.44 2.79
CA GLN A 108 -11.39 7.39 1.71
C GLN A 108 -12.33 6.81 0.65
N LEU A 109 -12.18 5.54 0.31
CA LEU A 109 -13.10 4.85 -0.60
C LEU A 109 -14.52 4.71 -0.03
N LYS A 110 -14.69 4.57 1.29
CA LYS A 110 -16.01 4.52 1.93
C LYS A 110 -16.70 5.89 1.98
N GLU A 111 -15.93 6.97 1.96
CA GLU A 111 -16.41 8.34 1.99
C GLU A 111 -16.67 8.93 0.57
N SER A 112 -16.35 8.16 -0.48
CA SER A 112 -16.54 8.52 -1.90
C SER A 112 -17.83 7.97 -2.48
#